data_AF-A0AAW2RUZ4-F1
#
_entry.id   AF-A0AAW2RUZ4-F1
#
_cell.length_a   1.000
_cell.length_b   1.000
_cell.length_c   1.000
_cell.angle_alpha   90.00
_cell.angle_beta   90.00
_cell.angle_gamma   90.00
#
_symmetry.space_group_name_H-M   'P 1'
#
loop_
_entity.id
_entity.type
_entity.pdbx_description
1 polymer ?
#
loop_
_entity_poly.entity_id
_entity_poly.type
_entity_poly.pdbx_seq_one_letter_code
_entity_poly.pdbx_strand_id
1 'polypeptide(L)'
;MMPPRRPIQAVVTWVRRQPPKVKAFLAVISGMAALVLIRAIVHDHDNLFVAAEAVHSIGISVLLYKLMKEKTCAGLSLKSQELTAIFLAVRLYCSFVMEYDIHTVLDMATLATTAWVIYLIRFKLKSSYMEDKDNFALYYVVVPCAILALLIHPSTSHHFVNRIAWAFCVYLEAVSVLPQLRVMQNTKIVEPFTAHYVFALGVARFLSCAHWVLQVLDSRGHLLVALGYGLWPSMVLISEIVQTFILADFCYYYVKRLAMLYQELHPAPHLTVEELVQKGAGYQGGKICAKGHVGLAVPAATASLQALTATMRLALAMLV
;
A
#
# COMPACT_ATOMS: atom_id res chain seq x y z
N MET A 1 -11.85 -38.81 -20.22
CA MET A 1 -10.72 -37.93 -20.55
C MET A 1 -10.63 -36.86 -19.47
N MET A 2 -9.55 -36.77 -18.71
CA MET A 2 -9.37 -35.68 -17.74
C MET A 2 -9.26 -34.34 -18.50
N PRO A 3 -9.97 -33.28 -18.09
CA PRO A 3 -9.82 -31.98 -18.73
C PRO A 3 -8.37 -31.48 -18.54
N PRO A 4 -7.79 -30.81 -19.55
CA PRO A 4 -6.43 -30.29 -19.44
C PRO A 4 -6.36 -29.31 -18.26
N ARG A 5 -5.50 -29.60 -17.28
CA ARG A 5 -5.21 -28.66 -16.20
C ARG A 5 -4.73 -27.37 -16.83
N ARG A 6 -5.41 -26.25 -16.55
CA ARG A 6 -4.99 -24.94 -17.07
C ARG A 6 -3.52 -24.72 -16.69
N PRO A 7 -2.63 -24.30 -17.60
CA PRO A 7 -1.19 -24.17 -17.32
C PRO A 7 -0.93 -23.28 -16.10
N ILE A 8 -1.74 -22.23 -15.92
CA ILE A 8 -1.72 -21.34 -14.76
C ILE A 8 -1.97 -22.10 -13.45
N GLN A 9 -2.92 -23.02 -13.42
CA GLN A 9 -3.24 -23.81 -12.22
C GLN A 9 -2.11 -24.80 -11.87
N ALA A 10 -1.44 -25.36 -12.88
CA ALA A 10 -0.27 -26.21 -12.67
C ALA A 10 0.89 -25.43 -12.06
N VAL A 11 1.18 -24.24 -12.60
CA VAL A 11 2.22 -23.32 -12.08
C VAL A 11 1.90 -22.88 -10.65
N VAL A 12 0.68 -22.42 -10.37
CA VAL A 12 0.26 -22.00 -9.03
C VAL A 12 0.40 -23.15 -8.01
N THR A 13 0.00 -24.36 -8.40
CA THR A 13 0.11 -25.55 -7.53
C THR A 13 1.57 -25.92 -7.28
N TRP A 14 2.42 -25.81 -8.30
CA TRP A 14 3.86 -26.06 -8.17
C TRP A 14 4.53 -25.03 -7.26
N VAL A 15 4.27 -23.72 -7.44
CA VAL A 15 4.83 -22.65 -6.59
C VAL A 15 4.44 -22.85 -5.13
N ARG A 16 3.18 -23.25 -4.85
CA ARG A 16 2.71 -23.51 -3.48
C ARG A 16 3.51 -24.61 -2.78
N ARG A 17 3.94 -25.63 -3.52
CA ARG A 17 4.70 -26.79 -3.01
C ARG A 17 6.20 -26.51 -2.81
N GLN A 18 6.70 -25.39 -3.30
CA GLN A 18 8.12 -25.06 -3.18
C GLN A 18 8.54 -24.72 -1.74
N PRO A 19 9.80 -25.02 -1.35
CA PRO A 19 10.35 -24.65 -0.06
C PRO A 19 10.47 -23.10 0.07
N PRO A 20 10.54 -22.55 1.30
CA PRO A 20 10.59 -21.10 1.54
C PRO A 20 11.72 -20.39 0.78
N LYS A 21 12.91 -21.02 0.68
CA LYS A 21 14.06 -20.49 -0.06
C LYS A 21 13.76 -20.28 -1.55
N VAL A 22 13.08 -21.24 -2.18
CA VAL A 22 12.69 -21.15 -3.60
C VAL A 22 11.59 -20.11 -3.80
N LYS A 23 10.64 -19.99 -2.85
CA LYS A 23 9.62 -18.92 -2.89
C LYS A 23 10.25 -17.53 -2.80
N ALA A 24 11.23 -17.35 -1.91
CA ALA A 24 11.99 -16.11 -1.80
C ALA A 24 12.75 -15.81 -3.11
N PHE A 25 13.42 -16.80 -3.68
CA PHE A 25 14.12 -16.66 -4.96
C PHE A 25 13.17 -16.27 -6.11
N LEU A 26 12.02 -16.95 -6.23
CA LEU A 26 11.00 -16.62 -7.23
C LEU A 26 10.42 -15.21 -7.02
N ALA A 27 10.24 -14.78 -5.78
CA ALA A 27 9.79 -13.43 -5.47
C ALA A 27 10.81 -12.38 -5.94
N VAL A 28 12.11 -12.60 -5.67
CA VAL A 28 13.20 -11.73 -6.14
C VAL A 28 13.22 -11.67 -7.67
N ILE A 29 13.17 -12.81 -8.36
CA ILE A 29 13.12 -12.84 -9.83
C ILE A 29 11.90 -12.08 -10.35
N SER A 30 10.72 -12.28 -9.75
CA SER A 30 9.50 -11.59 -10.17
C SER A 30 9.58 -10.08 -9.97
N GLY A 31 10.20 -9.63 -8.88
CA GLY A 31 10.45 -8.21 -8.62
C GLY A 31 11.43 -7.62 -9.63
N MET A 32 12.54 -8.32 -9.92
CA MET A 32 13.50 -7.89 -10.95
C MET A 32 12.85 -7.83 -12.34
N ALA A 33 12.05 -8.84 -12.71
CA ALA A 33 11.32 -8.85 -13.96
C ALA A 33 10.31 -7.70 -14.05
N ALA A 34 9.62 -7.38 -12.94
CA ALA A 34 8.71 -6.24 -12.87
C ALA A 34 9.46 -4.91 -13.06
N LEU A 35 10.62 -4.72 -12.43
CA LEU A 35 11.44 -3.52 -12.62
C LEU A 35 11.92 -3.37 -14.07
N VAL A 36 12.37 -4.46 -14.70
CA VAL A 36 12.78 -4.45 -16.12
C VAL A 36 11.60 -4.13 -17.04
N LEU A 37 10.42 -4.71 -16.76
CA LEU A 37 9.20 -4.41 -17.51
C LEU A 37 8.81 -2.94 -17.36
N ILE A 38 8.84 -2.40 -16.14
CA ILE A 38 8.52 -1.00 -15.87
C ILE A 38 9.48 -0.09 -16.63
N ARG A 39 10.78 -0.35 -16.57
CA ARG A 39 11.80 0.40 -17.32
C ARG A 39 11.59 0.35 -18.83
N ALA A 40 11.07 -0.77 -19.36
CA ALA A 40 10.80 -0.92 -20.78
C ALA A 40 9.52 -0.20 -21.24
N ILE A 41 8.55 -0.01 -20.34
CA ILE A 41 7.27 0.64 -20.64
C ILE A 41 7.35 2.15 -20.40
N VAL A 42 7.95 2.55 -19.28
CA VAL A 42 7.96 3.92 -18.81
C VAL A 42 9.27 4.58 -19.21
N HIS A 43 9.21 5.41 -20.25
CA HIS A 43 10.37 6.15 -20.75
C HIS A 43 10.78 7.31 -19.83
N ASP A 44 9.80 7.97 -19.21
CA ASP A 44 10.02 9.05 -18.26
C ASP A 44 9.72 8.57 -16.84
N HIS A 45 10.77 8.38 -16.06
CA HIS A 45 10.67 7.81 -14.72
C HIS A 45 9.95 8.75 -13.75
N ASP A 46 9.87 10.06 -14.03
CA ASP A 46 9.14 11.00 -13.18
C ASP A 46 7.64 10.70 -13.16
N ASN A 47 7.11 10.11 -14.25
CA ASN A 47 5.73 9.62 -14.31
C ASN A 47 5.45 8.49 -13.31
N LEU A 48 6.46 7.71 -12.90
CA LEU A 48 6.28 6.67 -11.87
C LEU A 48 6.03 7.29 -10.49
N PHE A 49 6.72 8.38 -10.18
CA PHE A 49 6.54 9.06 -8.90
C PHE A 49 5.19 9.78 -8.85
N VAL A 50 4.81 10.48 -9.94
CA VAL A 50 3.46 11.05 -10.12
C VAL A 50 2.39 9.96 -9.97
N ALA A 51 2.57 8.79 -10.61
CA ALA A 51 1.63 7.67 -10.50
C ALA A 51 1.55 7.13 -9.07
N ALA A 52 2.66 7.05 -8.34
CA ALA A 52 2.69 6.63 -6.94
C ALA A 52 1.85 7.57 -6.06
N GLU A 53 2.05 8.89 -6.19
CA GLU A 53 1.30 9.90 -5.45
C GLU A 53 -0.19 9.92 -5.83
N ALA A 54 -0.48 9.78 -7.13
CA ALA A 54 -1.85 9.68 -7.62
C ALA A 54 -2.57 8.47 -7.03
N VAL A 55 -1.95 7.28 -7.04
CA VAL A 55 -2.52 6.07 -6.44
C VAL A 55 -2.76 6.26 -4.94
N HIS A 56 -1.85 6.92 -4.23
CA HIS A 56 -2.04 7.24 -2.82
C HIS A 56 -3.25 8.17 -2.61
N SER A 57 -3.34 9.26 -3.38
CA SER A 57 -4.44 10.23 -3.34
C SER A 57 -5.80 9.59 -3.65
N ILE A 58 -5.85 8.71 -4.66
CA ILE A 58 -7.06 7.95 -5.01
C ILE A 58 -7.43 6.99 -3.87
N GLY A 59 -6.44 6.27 -3.32
CA GLY A 59 -6.65 5.34 -2.21
C GLY A 59 -7.30 6.01 -1.00
N ILE A 60 -6.78 7.17 -0.58
CA ILE A 60 -7.36 7.92 0.54
C ILE A 60 -8.74 8.51 0.21
N SER A 61 -8.96 8.92 -1.05
CA SER A 61 -10.26 9.41 -1.52
C SER A 61 -11.34 8.34 -1.50
N VAL A 62 -11.00 7.10 -1.91
CA VAL A 62 -11.90 5.94 -1.83
C VAL A 62 -12.23 5.61 -0.38
N LEU A 63 -11.23 5.66 0.52
CA LEU A 63 -11.46 5.50 1.96
C LEU A 63 -12.43 6.55 2.49
N LEU A 64 -12.22 7.82 2.14
CA LEU A 64 -13.11 8.90 2.53
C LEU A 64 -14.55 8.67 2.05
N TYR A 65 -14.73 8.33 0.78
CA TYR A 65 -16.05 8.00 0.22
C TYR A 65 -16.75 6.90 1.03
N LYS A 66 -16.02 5.85 1.40
CA LYS A 66 -16.55 4.78 2.26
C LYS A 66 -16.97 5.30 3.63
N LEU A 67 -16.14 6.10 4.30
CA LEU A 67 -16.47 6.65 5.63
C LEU A 67 -17.74 7.51 5.57
N MET A 68 -17.90 8.28 4.49
CA MET A 68 -19.08 9.12 4.28
C MET A 68 -20.35 8.31 4.00
N LYS A 69 -20.24 7.20 3.26
CA LYS A 69 -21.36 6.34 2.86
C LYS A 69 -21.79 5.39 3.97
N GLU A 70 -20.85 4.67 4.55
CA GLU A 70 -21.12 3.60 5.52
C GLU A 70 -21.20 4.10 6.97
N LYS A 71 -20.80 5.36 7.22
CA LYS A 71 -20.84 6.00 8.54
C LYS A 71 -20.15 5.18 9.64
N THR A 72 -19.06 4.51 9.29
CA THR A 72 -18.25 3.73 10.23
C THR A 72 -16.76 3.79 9.90
N CYS A 73 -15.93 3.95 10.92
CA CYS A 73 -14.46 3.91 10.85
C CYS A 73 -13.87 2.66 11.52
N ALA A 74 -14.68 1.61 11.75
CA ALA A 74 -14.19 0.34 12.28
C ALA A 74 -13.10 -0.24 11.37
N GLY A 75 -11.98 -0.66 11.98
CA GLY A 75 -10.81 -1.21 11.28
C GLY A 75 -9.76 -0.20 10.82
N LEU A 76 -10.03 1.11 10.98
CA LEU A 76 -9.11 2.18 10.60
C LEU A 76 -8.34 2.71 11.83
N SER A 77 -7.02 2.86 11.69
CA SER A 77 -6.15 3.47 12.69
C SER A 77 -6.10 4.97 12.49
N LEU A 78 -6.54 5.70 13.51
CA LEU A 78 -6.43 7.16 13.56
C LEU A 78 -4.95 7.59 13.61
N LYS A 79 -4.15 6.82 14.35
CA LYS A 79 -2.72 7.07 14.54
C LYS A 79 -1.93 7.00 13.22
N SER A 80 -2.27 6.06 12.35
CA SER A 80 -1.66 6.00 11.01
C SER A 80 -2.06 7.18 10.12
N GLN A 81 -3.31 7.65 10.23
CA GLN A 81 -3.76 8.85 9.51
C GLN A 81 -3.04 10.11 10.02
N GLU A 82 -2.83 10.23 11.33
CA GLU A 82 -2.07 11.34 11.92
C GLU A 82 -0.60 11.34 11.47
N LEU A 83 0.07 10.18 11.47
CA LEU A 83 1.42 10.06 10.92
C LEU A 83 1.46 10.43 9.43
N THR A 84 0.44 10.00 8.68
CA THR A 84 0.29 10.34 7.26
C THR A 84 0.15 11.85 7.04
N ALA A 85 -0.70 12.51 7.82
CA ALA A 85 -0.86 13.96 7.76
C ALA A 85 0.43 14.70 8.14
N ILE A 86 1.18 14.23 9.15
CA ILE A 86 2.44 14.86 9.57
C ILE A 86 3.47 14.81 8.44
N PHE A 87 3.75 13.63 7.86
CA PHE A 87 4.76 13.56 6.80
C PHE A 87 4.33 14.32 5.55
N LEU A 88 3.04 14.27 5.17
CA LEU A 88 2.52 15.01 4.01
C LEU A 88 2.61 16.52 4.23
N ALA A 89 2.31 17.02 5.43
CA ALA A 89 2.45 18.44 5.74
C ALA A 89 3.91 18.91 5.63
N VAL A 90 4.85 18.10 6.13
CA VAL A 90 6.28 18.41 6.02
C VAL A 90 6.77 18.29 4.57
N ARG A 91 6.30 17.29 3.80
CA ARG A 91 6.65 17.15 2.39
C ARG A 91 6.11 18.31 1.56
N LEU A 92 4.84 18.68 1.75
CA LEU A 92 4.24 19.82 1.08
C LEU A 92 5.00 21.12 1.38
N TYR A 93 5.42 21.33 2.63
CA TYR A 93 6.30 22.45 2.99
C TYR A 93 7.63 22.39 2.22
N CYS A 94 8.29 21.23 2.18
CA CYS A 94 9.53 21.07 1.43
C CYS A 94 9.33 21.33 -0.06
N SER A 95 8.24 20.81 -0.65
CA SER A 95 7.88 21.00 -2.06
C SER A 95 7.69 22.48 -2.41
N PHE A 96 6.99 23.26 -1.58
CA PHE A 96 6.86 24.72 -1.79
C PHE A 96 8.19 25.47 -1.71
N VAL A 97 9.12 25.02 -0.87
CA VAL A 97 10.39 25.72 -0.64
C VAL A 97 11.50 25.23 -1.58
N MET A 98 11.36 24.03 -2.16
CA MET A 98 12.41 23.36 -2.93
C MET A 98 12.04 23.10 -4.40
N GLU A 99 10.80 22.73 -4.74
CA GLU A 99 10.51 22.04 -6.03
C GLU A 99 9.30 22.58 -6.83
N TYR A 100 8.31 23.27 -6.24
CA TYR A 100 7.22 24.03 -6.90
C TYR A 100 6.60 23.40 -8.17
N ASP A 101 6.20 22.13 -8.13
CA ASP A 101 5.74 21.37 -9.29
C ASP A 101 4.38 20.64 -9.06
N ILE A 102 4.05 19.71 -9.96
CA ILE A 102 2.82 18.90 -9.92
C ILE A 102 2.69 18.06 -8.64
N HIS A 103 3.81 17.68 -7.99
CA HIS A 103 3.83 16.93 -6.75
C HIS A 103 3.19 17.74 -5.62
N THR A 104 3.42 19.06 -5.61
CA THR A 104 2.75 20.00 -4.69
C THR A 104 1.23 19.84 -4.69
N VAL A 105 0.63 19.67 -5.87
CA VAL A 105 -0.83 19.55 -6.02
C VAL A 105 -1.33 18.20 -5.50
N LEU A 106 -0.61 17.11 -5.80
CA LEU A 106 -0.98 15.76 -5.36
C LEU A 106 -0.81 15.58 -3.85
N ASP A 107 0.29 16.09 -3.27
CA ASP A 107 0.50 16.11 -1.83
C ASP A 107 -0.58 16.93 -1.11
N MET A 108 -0.91 18.11 -1.64
CA MET A 108 -1.96 18.96 -1.08
C MET A 108 -3.33 18.25 -1.10
N ALA A 109 -3.71 17.63 -2.22
CA ALA A 109 -4.95 16.88 -2.33
C ALA A 109 -5.00 15.68 -1.35
N THR A 110 -3.89 14.95 -1.23
CA THR A 110 -3.76 13.82 -0.31
C THR A 110 -3.84 14.26 1.15
N LEU A 111 -3.16 15.36 1.50
CA LEU A 111 -3.19 15.94 2.85
C LEU A 111 -4.58 16.43 3.23
N ALA A 112 -5.26 17.16 2.34
CA ALA A 112 -6.61 17.66 2.59
C ALA A 112 -7.60 16.50 2.83
N THR A 113 -7.51 15.44 2.02
CA THR A 113 -8.35 14.24 2.16
C THR A 113 -8.05 13.51 3.47
N THR A 114 -6.77 13.38 3.83
CA THR A 114 -6.33 12.76 5.09
C THR A 114 -6.82 13.56 6.30
N ALA A 115 -6.70 14.89 6.28
CA ALA A 115 -7.20 15.76 7.34
C ALA A 115 -8.72 15.62 7.52
N TRP A 116 -9.45 15.49 6.41
CA TRP A 116 -10.88 15.26 6.46
C TRP A 116 -11.24 13.88 7.05
N VAL A 117 -10.48 12.83 6.71
CA VAL A 117 -10.60 11.50 7.35
C VAL A 117 -10.37 11.60 8.86
N ILE A 118 -9.31 12.29 9.30
CA ILE A 118 -9.03 12.52 10.72
C ILE A 118 -10.20 13.23 11.40
N TYR A 119 -10.73 14.29 10.79
CA TYR A 119 -11.91 15.01 11.29
C TYR A 119 -13.12 14.07 11.46
N LEU A 120 -13.39 13.24 10.46
CA LEU A 120 -14.49 12.28 10.52
C LEU A 120 -14.32 11.30 11.69
N ILE A 121 -13.13 10.72 11.86
CA ILE A 121 -12.87 9.78 12.97
C ILE A 121 -13.00 10.46 14.33
N ARG A 122 -12.40 11.64 14.51
CA ARG A 122 -12.36 12.37 15.80
C ARG A 122 -13.73 12.87 16.25
N PHE A 123 -14.57 13.33 15.32
CA PHE A 123 -15.80 14.04 15.66
C PHE A 123 -17.09 13.35 15.21
N LYS A 124 -17.15 12.85 13.97
CA LYS A 124 -18.41 12.33 13.40
C LYS A 124 -18.61 10.83 13.60
N LEU A 125 -17.52 10.06 13.58
CA LEU A 125 -17.50 8.60 13.58
C LEU A 125 -16.86 8.02 14.85
N LYS A 126 -16.63 8.86 15.87
CA LYS A 126 -15.96 8.50 17.13
C LYS A 126 -16.54 7.25 17.80
N SER A 127 -17.86 7.05 17.71
CA SER A 127 -18.53 5.88 18.30
C SER A 127 -18.13 4.55 17.67
N SER A 128 -17.69 4.55 16.41
CA SER A 128 -17.23 3.37 15.67
C SER A 128 -15.71 3.15 15.71
N TYR A 129 -14.98 4.08 16.34
CA TYR A 129 -13.52 4.01 16.46
C TYR A 129 -13.12 3.03 17.57
N MET A 130 -12.24 2.09 17.23
CA MET A 130 -11.80 1.01 18.13
C MET A 130 -10.51 1.40 18.87
N GLU A 131 -10.63 2.31 19.83
CA GLU A 131 -9.49 2.86 20.57
C GLU A 131 -8.66 1.78 21.30
N ASP A 132 -9.32 0.73 21.81
CA ASP A 132 -8.66 -0.41 22.46
C ASP A 132 -7.76 -1.21 21.51
N LYS A 133 -8.07 -1.19 20.22
CA LYS A 133 -7.29 -1.86 19.17
C LYS A 133 -6.19 -0.99 18.59
N ASP A 134 -6.35 0.34 18.59
CA ASP A 134 -5.37 1.31 18.09
C ASP A 134 -4.40 1.77 19.19
N ASN A 135 -3.71 0.80 19.81
CA ASN A 135 -2.85 1.02 20.98
C ASN A 135 -1.38 1.29 20.66
N PHE A 136 -1.04 1.54 19.39
CA PHE A 136 0.33 1.86 18.96
C PHE A 136 0.77 3.22 19.52
N ALA A 137 1.96 3.37 20.08
CA ALA A 137 2.39 4.69 20.58
C ALA A 137 3.18 5.45 19.51
N LEU A 138 2.72 6.67 19.16
CA LEU A 138 3.29 7.46 18.06
C LEU A 138 4.78 7.81 18.26
N TYR A 139 5.21 7.99 19.51
CA TYR A 139 6.60 8.34 19.81
C TYR A 139 7.60 7.25 19.39
N TYR A 140 7.19 5.98 19.32
CA TYR A 140 8.04 4.88 18.82
C TYR A 140 8.42 5.03 17.35
N VAL A 141 7.68 5.87 16.61
CA VAL A 141 7.93 6.15 15.20
C VAL A 141 8.50 7.56 15.04
N VAL A 142 7.84 8.56 15.60
CA VAL A 142 8.21 9.97 15.41
C VAL A 142 9.61 10.28 15.95
N VAL A 143 9.94 9.79 17.16
CA VAL A 143 11.23 10.12 17.80
C VAL A 143 12.41 9.49 17.06
N PRO A 144 12.41 8.19 16.70
CA PRO A 144 13.48 7.63 15.88
C PRO A 144 13.63 8.30 14.51
N CYS A 145 12.53 8.64 13.83
CA CYS A 145 12.59 9.36 12.55
C CYS A 145 13.22 10.75 12.71
N ALA A 146 12.90 11.48 13.78
CA ALA A 146 13.48 12.79 14.05
C ALA A 146 14.98 12.70 14.39
N ILE A 147 15.39 11.74 15.22
CA ILE A 147 16.81 11.51 15.52
C ILE A 147 17.56 11.13 14.24
N LEU A 148 17.02 10.22 13.45
CA LEU A 148 17.64 9.78 12.20
C LEU A 148 17.74 10.93 11.19
N ALA A 149 16.75 11.82 11.10
CA ALA A 149 16.81 13.03 10.28
C ALA A 149 17.94 13.97 10.72
N LEU A 150 18.13 14.18 12.02
CA LEU A 150 19.24 14.99 12.53
C LEU A 150 20.61 14.39 12.19
N LEU A 151 20.75 13.07 12.27
CA LEU A 151 22.00 12.36 12.01
C LEU A 151 22.30 12.20 10.51
N ILE A 152 21.29 11.86 9.72
CA ILE A 152 21.41 11.56 8.29
C ILE A 152 20.34 12.33 7.53
N HIS A 153 20.79 13.41 6.89
CA HIS A 153 19.99 14.28 6.06
C HIS A 153 20.78 14.61 4.77
N PRO A 154 20.10 15.06 3.70
CA PRO A 154 20.72 15.48 2.45
C PRO A 154 21.82 16.51 2.68
N SER A 155 22.85 16.53 1.84
CA SER A 155 23.96 17.51 1.88
C SER A 155 23.80 18.63 0.85
N THR A 156 22.57 18.98 0.50
CA THR A 156 22.24 19.99 -0.53
C THR A 156 22.49 21.42 -0.04
N SER A 157 22.42 22.40 -0.96
CA SER A 157 22.64 23.84 -0.68
C SER A 157 21.51 24.52 0.10
N HIS A 158 20.38 23.83 0.31
CA HIS A 158 19.22 24.36 1.00
C HIS A 158 19.50 24.64 2.49
N HIS A 159 18.66 25.47 3.12
CA HIS A 159 18.73 25.73 4.55
C HIS A 159 18.71 24.44 5.37
N PHE A 160 19.51 24.41 6.45
CA PHE A 160 19.65 23.24 7.32
C PHE A 160 18.30 22.69 7.79
N VAL A 161 17.36 23.56 8.18
CA VAL A 161 16.02 23.15 8.63
C VAL A 161 15.26 22.40 7.53
N ASN A 162 15.33 22.87 6.27
CA ASN A 162 14.64 22.23 5.14
C ASN A 162 15.24 20.86 4.84
N ARG A 163 16.57 20.74 4.96
CA ARG A 163 17.29 19.47 4.80
C ARG A 163 16.86 18.43 5.84
N ILE A 164 16.75 18.85 7.10
CA ILE A 164 16.24 17.98 8.19
C ILE A 164 14.77 17.64 7.98
N ALA A 165 13.95 18.62 7.60
CA ALA A 165 12.51 18.44 7.37
C ALA A 165 12.25 17.41 6.26
N TRP A 166 12.99 17.50 5.15
CA TRP A 166 12.88 16.53 4.06
C TRP A 166 13.32 15.12 4.51
N ALA A 167 14.42 15.00 5.24
CA ALA A 167 14.83 13.71 5.80
C ALA A 167 13.78 13.12 6.75
N PHE A 168 13.20 13.96 7.61
CA PHE A 168 12.17 13.55 8.54
C PHE A 168 10.92 13.03 7.83
N CYS A 169 10.42 13.69 6.78
CA CYS A 169 9.23 13.23 6.09
C CYS A 169 9.46 11.90 5.35
N VAL A 170 10.63 11.71 4.73
CA VAL A 170 11.01 10.44 4.08
C VAL A 170 11.04 9.29 5.09
N TYR A 171 11.70 9.48 6.25
CA TYR A 171 11.75 8.44 7.27
C TYR A 171 10.39 8.16 7.90
N LEU A 172 9.60 9.21 8.16
CA LEU A 172 8.29 9.06 8.78
C LEU A 172 7.30 8.36 7.85
N GLU A 173 7.31 8.71 6.56
CA GLU A 173 6.51 8.05 5.54
C GLU A 173 6.75 6.54 5.55
N ALA A 174 8.02 6.13 5.63
CA ALA A 174 8.39 4.73 5.46
C ALA A 174 7.76 3.79 6.51
N VAL A 175 7.43 4.32 7.69
CA VAL A 175 6.90 3.55 8.83
C VAL A 175 5.51 4.02 9.30
N SER A 176 4.94 5.05 8.66
CA SER A 176 3.63 5.65 9.01
C SER A 176 2.45 4.67 8.98
N VAL A 177 2.56 3.57 8.24
CA VAL A 177 1.51 2.55 8.08
C VAL A 177 1.46 1.53 9.23
N LEU A 178 2.49 1.47 10.09
CA LEU A 178 2.59 0.47 11.16
C LEU A 178 1.37 0.43 12.11
N PRO A 179 0.80 1.57 12.57
CA PRO A 179 -0.40 1.54 13.42
C PRO A 179 -1.60 0.91 12.71
N GLN A 180 -1.76 1.16 11.40
CA GLN A 180 -2.86 0.58 10.61
C GLN A 180 -2.76 -0.94 10.54
N LEU A 181 -1.57 -1.47 10.23
CA LEU A 181 -1.34 -2.92 10.19
C LEU A 181 -1.57 -3.56 11.56
N ARG A 182 -1.17 -2.88 12.65
CA ARG A 182 -1.40 -3.34 14.02
C ARG A 182 -2.89 -3.43 14.35
N VAL A 183 -3.70 -2.44 13.98
CA VAL A 183 -5.16 -2.48 14.18
C VAL A 183 -5.78 -3.66 13.41
N MET A 184 -5.35 -3.90 12.18
CA MET A 184 -5.85 -5.00 11.36
C MET A 184 -5.53 -6.37 11.98
N GLN A 185 -4.32 -6.53 12.54
CA GLN A 185 -3.94 -7.73 13.29
C GLN A 185 -4.77 -7.89 14.57
N ASN A 186 -5.01 -6.80 15.30
CA ASN A 186 -5.74 -6.81 16.57
C ASN A 186 -7.26 -7.06 16.39
N THR A 187 -7.84 -6.68 15.26
CA THR A 187 -9.29 -6.75 15.00
C THR A 187 -9.76 -8.16 14.55
N LYS A 188 -8.84 -9.01 14.05
CA LYS A 188 -9.08 -10.38 13.51
C LYS A 188 -10.04 -10.46 12.31
N ILE A 189 -10.93 -9.49 12.11
CA ILE A 189 -11.80 -9.33 10.94
C ILE A 189 -11.37 -8.04 10.25
N VAL A 190 -10.82 -8.18 9.04
CA VAL A 190 -10.45 -7.05 8.21
C VAL A 190 -11.63 -6.70 7.32
N GLU A 191 -12.06 -5.44 7.41
CA GLU A 191 -13.09 -4.91 6.52
C GLU A 191 -12.55 -4.80 5.07
N PRO A 192 -13.30 -5.25 4.05
CA PRO A 192 -12.86 -5.23 2.66
C PRO A 192 -12.35 -3.87 2.19
N PHE A 193 -13.09 -2.79 2.45
CA PHE A 193 -12.72 -1.43 2.01
C PHE A 193 -11.41 -0.94 2.60
N THR A 194 -11.21 -1.18 3.90
CA THR A 194 -9.93 -0.89 4.56
C THR A 194 -8.80 -1.70 3.91
N ALA A 195 -9.04 -2.96 3.53
CA ALA A 195 -8.03 -3.77 2.83
C ALA A 195 -7.68 -3.23 1.43
N HIS A 196 -8.66 -2.74 0.66
CA HIS A 196 -8.42 -2.09 -0.65
C HIS A 196 -7.56 -0.86 -0.52
N TYR A 197 -7.87 0.00 0.45
CA TYR A 197 -7.09 1.20 0.73
C TYR A 197 -5.63 0.85 1.06
N VAL A 198 -5.40 -0.09 1.99
CA VAL A 198 -4.04 -0.50 2.38
C VAL A 198 -3.32 -1.19 1.21
N PHE A 199 -4.03 -1.91 0.33
CA PHE A 199 -3.43 -2.48 -0.87
C PHE A 199 -3.04 -1.40 -1.89
N ALA A 200 -3.91 -0.42 -2.14
CA ALA A 200 -3.58 0.73 -3.00
C ALA A 200 -2.38 1.50 -2.45
N LEU A 201 -2.31 1.69 -1.14
CA LEU A 201 -1.14 2.25 -0.46
C LEU A 201 0.12 1.42 -0.74
N GLY A 202 0.03 0.09 -0.65
CA GLY A 202 1.13 -0.82 -1.01
C GLY A 202 1.59 -0.70 -2.47
N VAL A 203 0.66 -0.54 -3.42
CA VAL A 203 0.98 -0.28 -4.82
C VAL A 203 1.70 1.06 -4.98
N ALA A 204 1.21 2.13 -4.33
CA ALA A 204 1.87 3.44 -4.34
C ALA A 204 3.32 3.33 -3.82
N ARG A 205 3.54 2.63 -2.70
CA ARG A 205 4.91 2.43 -2.17
C ARG A 205 5.81 1.65 -3.11
N PHE A 206 5.29 0.62 -3.77
CA PHE A 206 6.06 -0.15 -4.76
C PHE A 206 6.45 0.71 -5.97
N LEU A 207 5.54 1.55 -6.47
CA LEU A 207 5.84 2.47 -7.59
C LEU A 207 6.89 3.52 -7.19
N SER A 208 6.80 4.09 -5.99
CA SER A 208 7.82 4.98 -5.44
C SER A 208 9.19 4.29 -5.36
N CYS A 209 9.24 3.08 -4.82
CA CYS A 209 10.47 2.32 -4.74
C CYS A 209 11.04 2.00 -6.13
N ALA A 210 10.19 1.67 -7.11
CA ALA A 210 10.61 1.43 -8.48
C ALA A 210 11.18 2.70 -9.14
N HIS A 211 10.53 3.85 -8.95
CA HIS A 211 11.03 5.15 -9.40
C HIS A 211 12.45 5.39 -8.89
N TRP A 212 12.68 5.33 -7.58
CA TRP A 212 13.99 5.60 -6.99
C TRP A 212 15.08 4.62 -7.43
N VAL A 213 14.75 3.33 -7.53
CA VAL A 213 15.70 2.31 -8.02
C VAL A 213 16.08 2.56 -9.48
N LEU A 214 15.09 2.82 -10.35
CA LEU A 214 15.35 3.06 -11.76
C LEU A 214 16.10 4.37 -11.99
N GLN A 215 15.77 5.43 -11.24
CA GLN A 215 16.47 6.70 -11.32
C GLN A 215 17.94 6.56 -10.94
N VAL A 216 18.28 5.73 -9.94
CA VAL A 216 19.68 5.41 -9.60
C VAL A 216 20.38 4.63 -10.71
N LEU A 217 19.71 3.64 -11.31
CA LEU A 217 20.29 2.81 -12.38
C LEU A 217 20.52 3.62 -13.67
N ASP A 218 19.58 4.49 -14.04
CA ASP A 218 19.61 5.21 -15.31
C ASP A 218 20.42 6.51 -15.25
N SER A 219 20.47 7.17 -14.09
CA SER A 219 21.29 8.40 -13.91
C SER A 219 22.80 8.15 -13.90
N ARG A 220 23.26 6.88 -13.99
CA ARG A 220 24.68 6.49 -13.98
C ARG A 220 25.47 7.12 -12.81
N GLY A 221 24.82 7.33 -11.67
CA GLY A 221 25.40 7.94 -10.46
C GLY A 221 25.23 9.45 -10.34
N HIS A 222 24.71 10.16 -11.34
CA HIS A 222 24.44 11.59 -11.25
C HIS A 222 23.42 11.93 -10.16
N LEU A 223 22.38 11.10 -9.99
CA LEU A 223 21.39 11.27 -8.92
C LEU A 223 22.01 11.13 -7.53
N LEU A 224 22.95 10.18 -7.35
CA LEU A 224 23.63 9.98 -6.08
C LEU A 224 24.46 11.22 -5.69
N VAL A 225 24.97 11.96 -6.67
CA VAL A 225 25.67 13.25 -6.45
C VAL A 225 24.66 14.37 -6.19
N ALA A 226 23.54 14.42 -6.91
CA ALA A 226 22.50 15.44 -6.74
C ALA A 226 21.80 15.39 -5.37
N LEU A 227 21.57 14.19 -4.84
CA LEU A 227 21.06 13.96 -3.48
C LEU A 227 22.07 14.40 -2.40
N GLY A 228 23.31 14.68 -2.80
CA GLY A 228 24.42 15.09 -1.94
C GLY A 228 25.30 13.92 -1.51
N TYR A 229 26.37 14.25 -0.77
CA TYR A 229 27.34 13.27 -0.32
C TYR A 229 26.96 12.63 1.02
N GLY A 230 27.53 11.46 1.30
CA GLY A 230 27.39 10.75 2.58
C GLY A 230 26.36 9.61 2.53
N LEU A 231 25.78 9.28 3.68
CA LEU A 231 24.85 8.16 3.83
C LEU A 231 23.43 8.45 3.31
N TRP A 232 23.12 9.72 3.02
CA TRP A 232 21.76 10.13 2.65
C TRP A 232 21.19 9.42 1.40
N PRO A 233 21.88 9.37 0.25
CA PRO A 233 21.32 8.70 -0.94
C PRO A 233 20.99 7.22 -0.69
N SER A 234 21.82 6.53 0.10
CA SER A 234 21.54 5.15 0.51
C SER A 234 20.33 5.06 1.44
N MET A 235 20.16 6.02 2.34
CA MET A 235 19.04 6.04 3.29
C MET A 235 17.69 6.34 2.62
N VAL A 236 17.66 7.09 1.51
CA VAL A 236 16.44 7.24 0.68
C VAL A 236 16.02 5.87 0.15
N LEU A 237 16.93 5.15 -0.52
CA LEU A 237 16.65 3.80 -1.04
C LEU A 237 16.24 2.81 0.06
N ILE A 238 16.91 2.85 1.21
CA ILE A 238 16.58 1.99 2.34
C ILE A 238 15.16 2.31 2.85
N SER A 239 14.77 3.58 2.91
CA SER A 239 13.42 3.99 3.33
C SER A 239 12.36 3.47 2.36
N GLU A 240 12.61 3.55 1.06
CA GLU A 240 11.75 3.00 0.00
C GLU A 240 11.60 1.47 0.10
N ILE A 241 12.69 0.77 0.41
CA ILE A 241 12.68 -0.69 0.61
C ILE A 241 11.91 -1.04 1.90
N VAL A 242 12.14 -0.32 3.00
CA VAL A 242 11.46 -0.54 4.29
C VAL A 242 9.95 -0.42 4.12
N GLN A 243 9.48 0.64 3.48
CA GLN A 243 8.03 0.84 3.29
C GLN A 243 7.40 -0.21 2.39
N THR A 244 8.10 -0.59 1.32
CA THR A 244 7.64 -1.64 0.40
C THR A 244 7.58 -2.99 1.11
N PHE A 245 8.58 -3.31 1.92
CA PHE A 245 8.68 -4.57 2.65
C PHE A 245 7.61 -4.68 3.76
N ILE A 246 7.36 -3.62 4.51
CA ILE A 246 6.31 -3.57 5.55
C ILE A 246 4.94 -3.92 4.95
N LEU A 247 4.64 -3.44 3.74
CA LEU A 247 3.37 -3.69 3.07
C LEU A 247 3.34 -4.98 2.22
N ALA A 248 4.50 -5.56 1.89
CA ALA A 248 4.60 -6.72 1.02
C ALA A 248 3.83 -7.94 1.56
N ASP A 249 3.93 -8.23 2.87
CA ASP A 249 3.21 -9.35 3.49
C ASP A 249 1.69 -9.16 3.41
N PHE A 250 1.22 -7.95 3.72
CA PHE A 250 -0.19 -7.61 3.59
C PHE A 250 -0.68 -7.77 2.15
N CYS A 251 0.03 -7.20 1.17
CA CYS A 251 -0.32 -7.29 -0.25
C CYS A 251 -0.35 -8.74 -0.75
N TYR A 252 0.59 -9.57 -0.30
CA TYR A 252 0.62 -11.00 -0.63
C TYR A 252 -0.66 -11.71 -0.16
N TYR A 253 -1.03 -11.54 1.12
CA TYR A 253 -2.23 -12.18 1.66
C TYR A 253 -3.52 -11.62 1.05
N TYR A 254 -3.54 -10.33 0.74
CA TYR A 254 -4.65 -9.69 0.06
C TYR A 254 -4.90 -10.30 -1.33
N VAL A 255 -3.88 -10.38 -2.20
CA VAL A 255 -4.00 -11.00 -3.54
C VAL A 255 -4.36 -12.47 -3.43
N LYS A 256 -3.73 -13.20 -2.50
CA LYS A 256 -4.03 -14.60 -2.23
C LYS A 256 -5.50 -14.79 -1.87
N ARG A 257 -6.08 -13.89 -1.07
CA ARG A 257 -7.49 -13.96 -0.67
C ARG A 257 -8.43 -13.65 -1.82
N LEU A 258 -8.13 -12.64 -2.64
CA LEU A 258 -8.90 -12.34 -3.85
C LEU A 258 -8.93 -13.52 -4.82
N ALA A 259 -7.79 -14.17 -5.04
CA ALA A 259 -7.72 -15.33 -5.92
C ALA A 259 -8.56 -16.51 -5.42
N MET A 260 -8.63 -16.72 -4.10
CA MET A 260 -9.51 -17.74 -3.51
C MET A 260 -10.99 -17.39 -3.70
N LEU A 261 -11.38 -16.14 -3.43
CA LEU A 261 -12.75 -15.67 -3.61
C LEU A 261 -13.21 -15.76 -5.06
N TYR A 262 -12.36 -15.42 -6.01
CA TYR A 262 -12.66 -15.56 -7.43
C TYR A 262 -12.96 -17.02 -7.81
N GLN A 263 -12.20 -17.97 -7.26
CA GLN A 263 -12.40 -19.40 -7.49
C GLN A 263 -13.69 -19.93 -6.84
N GLU A 264 -14.12 -19.35 -5.71
CA GLU A 264 -15.39 -19.67 -5.03
C GLU A 264 -16.60 -19.11 -5.79
N LEU A 265 -16.51 -17.88 -6.33
CA LEU A 265 -17.59 -17.25 -7.10
C LEU A 265 -17.75 -17.85 -8.52
N HIS A 266 -16.65 -18.32 -9.12
CA HIS A 266 -16.66 -18.98 -10.42
C HIS A 266 -16.13 -20.40 -10.30
N PRO A 267 -16.91 -21.32 -9.68
CA PRO A 267 -16.52 -22.72 -9.61
C PRO A 267 -16.34 -23.26 -11.03
N ALA A 268 -15.33 -24.10 -11.21
CA ALA A 268 -15.09 -24.74 -12.49
C ALA A 268 -16.36 -25.54 -12.89
N PRO A 269 -16.74 -25.57 -14.18
CA PRO A 269 -18.03 -26.10 -14.65
C PRO A 269 -18.29 -27.59 -14.35
N HIS A 270 -17.38 -28.28 -13.69
CA HIS A 270 -17.48 -29.69 -13.31
C HIS A 270 -17.79 -29.94 -11.83
N LEU A 271 -17.82 -28.92 -10.96
CA LEU A 271 -18.29 -29.08 -9.57
C LEU A 271 -19.79 -28.79 -9.50
N THR A 272 -20.58 -29.80 -9.17
CA THR A 272 -22.00 -29.62 -8.85
C THR A 272 -22.14 -28.91 -7.50
N VAL A 273 -23.22 -28.13 -7.34
CA VAL A 273 -23.55 -27.41 -6.10
C VAL A 273 -23.56 -28.35 -4.89
N GLU A 274 -23.91 -29.63 -5.09
CA GLU A 274 -23.91 -30.68 -4.06
C GLU A 274 -22.52 -31.03 -3.52
N GLU A 275 -21.46 -31.03 -4.35
CA GLU A 275 -20.08 -31.26 -3.89
C GLU A 275 -19.53 -30.08 -3.08
N LEU A 276 -19.99 -28.86 -3.36
CA LEU A 276 -19.64 -27.66 -2.59
C LEU A 276 -20.31 -27.67 -1.20
N VAL A 277 -21.53 -28.21 -1.10
CA VAL A 277 -22.23 -28.44 0.17
C VAL A 277 -21.54 -29.53 0.99
N GLN A 278 -21.10 -30.63 0.36
CA GLN A 278 -20.35 -31.70 1.05
C GLN A 278 -18.95 -31.27 1.54
N LYS A 279 -18.30 -30.30 0.88
CA LYS A 279 -16.99 -29.76 1.33
C LYS A 279 -17.08 -28.76 2.50
N GLY A 280 -18.26 -28.61 3.11
CA GLY A 280 -18.42 -27.89 4.38
C GLY A 280 -18.57 -26.37 4.26
N ALA A 281 -18.96 -25.86 3.08
CA ALA A 281 -19.42 -24.48 2.96
C ALA A 281 -20.85 -24.37 3.51
N GLY A 282 -20.97 -24.18 4.82
CA GLY A 282 -22.26 -23.88 5.45
C GLY A 282 -22.78 -22.53 4.97
N TYR A 283 -23.84 -22.53 4.18
CA TYR A 283 -24.57 -21.33 3.76
C TYR A 283 -25.67 -21.05 4.78
N GLN A 284 -25.43 -20.15 5.73
CA GLN A 284 -26.49 -19.59 6.56
C GLN A 284 -26.51 -18.06 6.43
N GLY A 285 -27.64 -17.52 5.99
CA GLY A 285 -27.97 -16.08 6.08
C GLY A 285 -27.07 -15.13 5.28
N GLY A 286 -26.57 -15.53 4.11
CA GLY A 286 -25.76 -14.64 3.25
C GLY A 286 -24.33 -14.39 3.75
N LYS A 287 -23.84 -15.20 4.69
CA LYS A 287 -22.43 -15.24 5.13
C LYS A 287 -21.87 -16.64 4.89
N ILE A 288 -20.85 -16.75 4.03
CA ILE A 288 -20.11 -17.99 3.84
C ILE A 288 -19.01 -18.02 4.92
N CYS A 289 -19.17 -18.92 5.89
CA CYS A 289 -18.20 -19.10 6.95
C CYS A 289 -17.25 -20.25 6.57
N ALA A 290 -16.10 -19.94 5.98
CA ALA A 290 -15.00 -20.90 5.87
C ALA A 290 -14.39 -21.09 7.26
N LYS A 291 -14.28 -22.35 7.72
CA LYS A 291 -13.63 -22.71 9.00
C LYS A 291 -12.32 -21.94 9.20
N GLY A 292 -12.35 -20.96 10.11
CA GLY A 292 -11.17 -20.33 10.70
C GLY A 292 -10.53 -19.13 10.00
N HIS A 293 -11.04 -18.60 8.88
CA HIS A 293 -10.39 -17.43 8.23
C HIS A 293 -11.36 -16.43 7.58
N VAL A 294 -11.39 -15.21 8.14
CA VAL A 294 -11.91 -13.91 7.62
C VAL A 294 -13.16 -14.02 6.73
N GLY A 295 -14.34 -13.63 7.23
CA GLY A 295 -15.55 -13.56 6.39
C GLY A 295 -15.55 -12.32 5.48
N LEU A 296 -15.81 -12.50 4.18
CA LEU A 296 -16.07 -11.41 3.22
C LEU A 296 -17.49 -11.59 2.68
N ALA A 297 -18.32 -10.54 2.69
CA ALA A 297 -19.65 -10.60 2.09
C ALA A 297 -19.55 -10.55 0.55
N VAL A 298 -20.22 -11.48 -0.14
CA VAL A 298 -20.20 -11.66 -1.61
C VAL A 298 -20.49 -10.38 -2.41
N PRO A 299 -21.48 -9.52 -2.08
CA PRO A 299 -21.72 -8.27 -2.82
C PRO A 299 -20.68 -7.18 -2.55
N ALA A 300 -19.94 -7.25 -1.43
CA ALA A 300 -18.82 -6.36 -1.20
C ALA A 300 -17.67 -6.70 -2.15
N ALA A 301 -17.44 -7.99 -2.46
CA ALA A 301 -16.33 -8.47 -3.30
C ALA A 301 -16.39 -8.01 -4.77
N THR A 302 -17.59 -7.83 -5.35
CA THR A 302 -17.76 -7.35 -6.73
C THR A 302 -17.52 -5.85 -6.87
N ALA A 303 -18.09 -5.03 -5.98
CA ALA A 303 -17.84 -3.58 -5.93
C ALA A 303 -16.36 -3.28 -5.59
N SER A 304 -15.78 -4.09 -4.71
CA SER A 304 -14.36 -4.13 -4.36
C SER A 304 -13.44 -4.36 -5.56
N LEU A 305 -13.74 -5.39 -6.35
CA LEU A 305 -12.92 -5.75 -7.51
C LEU A 305 -13.00 -4.68 -8.61
N GLN A 306 -14.17 -4.06 -8.79
CA GLN A 306 -14.38 -2.94 -9.70
C GLN A 306 -13.63 -1.68 -9.26
N ALA A 307 -13.63 -1.34 -7.96
CA ALA A 307 -12.85 -0.23 -7.43
C ALA A 307 -11.34 -0.47 -7.64
N LEU A 308 -10.85 -1.67 -7.34
CA LEU A 308 -9.45 -2.03 -7.55
C LEU A 308 -9.05 -1.99 -9.03
N THR A 309 -9.88 -2.55 -9.93
CA THR A 309 -9.60 -2.48 -11.36
C THR A 309 -9.70 -1.06 -11.90
N ALA A 310 -10.56 -0.21 -11.36
CA ALA A 310 -10.59 1.21 -11.70
C ALA A 310 -9.33 1.93 -11.23
N THR A 311 -8.87 1.71 -9.99
CA THR A 311 -7.63 2.30 -9.46
C THR A 311 -6.41 1.82 -10.25
N MET A 312 -6.31 0.52 -10.54
CA MET A 312 -5.21 -0.04 -11.33
C MET A 312 -5.25 0.40 -12.80
N ARG A 313 -6.43 0.55 -13.40
CA ARG A 313 -6.57 1.08 -14.77
C ARG A 313 -6.22 2.55 -14.85
N LEU A 314 -6.59 3.34 -13.85
CA LEU A 314 -6.25 4.77 -13.81
C LEU A 314 -4.74 4.95 -13.57
N ALA A 315 -4.14 4.17 -12.68
CA ALA A 315 -2.69 4.13 -12.51
C ALA A 315 -1.98 3.74 -13.80
N LEU A 316 -2.46 2.69 -14.49
CA LEU A 316 -1.88 2.25 -15.77
C LEU A 316 -2.06 3.30 -16.88
N ALA A 317 -3.18 4.03 -16.89
CA ALA A 317 -3.45 5.11 -17.83
C ALA A 317 -2.61 6.37 -17.55
N MET A 318 -2.05 6.54 -16.36
CA MET A 318 -1.06 7.59 -16.07
C MET A 318 0.38 7.16 -16.43
N LEU A 319 0.61 5.87 -16.68
CA LEU A 319 1.93 5.32 -17.05
C LEU A 319 2.14 5.22 -18.57
N VAL A 320 1.10 5.42 -19.38
CA VAL A 320 1.09 5.32 -20.86
C VAL A 320 0.68 6.66 -21.44
#